data_AF-A0A1X1P7H2-F1
#
_entry.id   AF-A0A1X1P7H2-F1
#
_cell.length_a   1.000
_cell.length_b   1.000
_cell.length_c   1.000
_cell.angle_alpha   90.00
_cell.angle_beta   90.00
_cell.angle_gamma   90.00
#
_symmetry.space_group_name_H-M   'P 1'
#
loop_
_entity.id
_entity.type
_entity.pdbx_description
1 polymer ?
#
loop_
_entity_poly.entity_id
_entity_poly.type
_entity_poly.pdbx_seq_one_letter_code
_entity_poly.pdbx_strand_id
1 'polypeptide(L)'
;MKDRLFAKLSGVVVACGVIAGCASQPPAPPTAEVFNKSLADADAVAKAGDQDKALGLYQQLAKSDPTREEPWSRIAQIQFAQNHYGQAIVAAQEALQRDATDRQAKSVLAVAGLRIATQSLGELRQDSSLAGDAKSDAQALAKQLRDTLGESALFPPETNARTGGRIKKTRTVVHKKVTPTQTSEATATVPPTNTSSGSAPKGGDPFGALRN
;
A
#
# COMPACT_ATOMS: atom_id res chain seq x y z
N MET A 1 61.18 -18.79 45.74
CA MET A 1 61.44 -18.68 47.19
C MET A 1 61.27 -17.24 47.61
N LYS A 2 60.57 -17.03 48.73
CA LYS A 2 60.40 -15.80 49.53
C LYS A 2 59.35 -14.77 49.07
N ASP A 3 58.17 -15.02 49.62
CA ASP A 3 57.16 -14.13 50.17
C ASP A 3 57.57 -12.75 50.69
N ARG A 4 56.68 -11.79 50.35
CA ARG A 4 55.91 -10.85 51.19
C ARG A 4 56.58 -9.91 52.20
N LEU A 5 55.84 -8.79 52.35
CA LEU A 5 55.72 -7.84 53.47
C LEU A 5 56.52 -6.56 53.31
N PHE A 6 55.82 -5.44 53.13
CA PHE A 6 55.85 -4.20 53.94
C PHE A 6 54.82 -3.24 53.30
N ALA A 7 53.61 -3.13 53.85
CA ALA A 7 53.25 -2.28 54.98
C ALA A 7 53.01 -0.81 54.59
N LYS A 8 51.71 -0.47 54.58
CA LYS A 8 51.09 0.77 55.10
C LYS A 8 51.22 2.08 54.31
N LEU A 9 50.12 2.84 54.43
CA LEU A 9 49.95 4.30 54.26
C LEU A 9 49.75 4.84 52.85
N SER A 10 48.50 5.09 52.46
CA SER A 10 47.91 6.44 52.55
C SER A 10 46.64 6.51 51.73
N GLY A 11 45.55 6.92 52.38
CA GLY A 11 44.29 7.21 51.71
C GLY A 11 44.42 8.36 50.73
N VAL A 12 43.85 8.18 49.55
CA VAL A 12 43.48 9.26 48.64
C VAL A 12 42.02 9.03 48.26
N VAL A 13 41.16 9.71 49.02
CA VAL A 13 39.92 10.37 48.62
C VAL A 13 39.36 9.93 47.26
N VAL A 14 38.43 8.98 47.30
CA VAL A 14 37.44 8.79 46.23
C VAL A 14 36.51 9.99 46.28
N ALA A 15 36.81 11.00 45.46
CA ALA A 15 35.91 12.10 45.19
C ALA A 15 34.69 11.54 44.44
N CYS A 16 33.64 11.21 45.19
CA CYS A 16 32.30 11.06 44.64
C CYS A 16 31.86 12.42 44.09
N GLY A 17 32.10 12.62 42.80
CA GLY A 17 31.40 13.64 42.02
C GLY A 17 29.92 13.27 41.97
N VAL A 18 29.14 13.81 42.88
CA VAL A 18 27.67 13.86 42.77
C VAL A 18 27.37 14.79 41.60
N ILE A 19 27.31 14.21 40.40
CA ILE A 19 26.65 14.83 39.28
C ILE A 19 25.17 14.81 39.67
N ALA A 20 24.69 15.93 40.20
CA ALA A 20 23.27 16.23 40.29
C ALA A 20 22.75 16.33 38.86
N GLY A 21 22.47 15.19 38.26
CA GLY A 21 21.67 15.10 37.05
C GLY A 21 20.29 15.62 37.40
N CYS A 22 19.94 16.81 36.91
CA CYS A 22 18.54 17.09 36.66
C CYS A 22 18.07 15.99 35.71
N ALA A 23 17.44 14.96 36.25
CA ALA A 23 16.57 14.11 35.49
C ALA A 23 15.48 15.04 34.97
N SER A 24 15.67 15.53 33.74
CA SER A 24 14.65 16.20 32.95
C SER A 24 13.53 15.18 32.75
N GLN A 25 12.70 14.99 33.78
CA GLN A 25 11.50 14.19 33.68
C GLN A 25 10.69 14.82 32.55
N PRO A 26 10.31 14.06 31.51
CA PRO A 26 9.43 14.60 30.49
C PRO A 26 8.20 15.18 31.21
N PRO A 27 7.75 16.39 30.81
CA PRO A 27 6.62 17.03 31.46
C PRO A 27 5.46 16.04 31.54
N ALA A 28 4.84 15.95 32.71
CA ALA A 28 3.73 15.04 32.93
C ALA A 28 2.64 15.30 31.87
N PRO A 29 2.00 14.24 31.33
CA PRO A 29 0.93 14.40 30.36
C PRO A 29 -0.19 15.29 30.93
N PRO A 30 -0.88 16.06 30.08
CA PRO A 30 -1.98 16.91 30.52
C PRO A 30 -3.07 16.09 31.22
N THR A 31 -3.82 16.71 32.14
CA THR A 31 -4.97 16.02 32.74
C THR A 31 -6.01 15.69 31.67
N ALA A 32 -6.82 14.66 31.92
CA ALA A 32 -7.85 14.22 30.98
C ALA A 32 -8.81 15.36 30.62
N GLU A 33 -9.14 16.24 31.57
CA GLU A 33 -10.04 17.37 31.36
C GLU A 33 -9.44 18.40 30.40
N VAL A 34 -8.15 18.73 30.59
CA VAL A 34 -7.43 19.68 29.72
C VAL A 34 -7.32 19.10 28.32
N PHE A 35 -6.94 17.82 28.20
CA PHE A 35 -6.84 17.13 26.93
C PHE A 35 -8.18 17.12 26.18
N ASN A 36 -9.26 16.70 26.85
CA ASN A 36 -10.60 16.63 26.28
C ASN A 36 -11.09 18.01 25.79
N LYS A 37 -10.77 19.07 26.54
CA LYS A 37 -11.07 20.43 26.12
C LYS A 37 -10.31 20.82 24.85
N SER A 38 -8.99 20.60 24.81
CA SER A 38 -8.18 20.91 23.63
C SER A 38 -8.57 20.07 22.40
N LEU A 39 -8.99 18.82 22.61
CA LEU A 39 -9.51 17.97 21.55
C LEU A 39 -10.83 18.53 20.99
N ALA A 40 -11.74 18.96 21.86
CA ALA A 40 -13.00 19.59 21.46
C ALA A 40 -12.77 20.92 20.71
N ASP A 41 -11.80 21.73 21.14
CA ASP A 41 -11.43 22.97 20.47
C ASP A 41 -10.86 22.68 19.06
N ALA A 42 -10.02 21.65 18.92
CA ALA A 42 -9.52 21.19 17.61
C ALA A 42 -10.65 20.66 16.71
N ASP A 43 -11.58 19.87 17.25
CA ASP A 43 -12.76 19.39 16.55
C ASP A 43 -13.64 20.55 16.05
N ALA A 44 -13.77 21.63 16.82
CA ALA A 44 -14.52 22.81 16.41
C ALA A 44 -13.84 23.52 15.22
N VAL A 45 -12.51 23.64 15.25
CA VAL A 45 -11.72 24.21 14.14
C VAL A 45 -11.87 23.35 12.87
N ALA A 46 -11.77 22.02 12.99
CA ALA A 46 -11.98 21.10 11.88
C ALA A 46 -13.38 21.24 11.27
N LYS A 47 -14.42 21.33 12.11
CA LYS A 47 -15.81 21.51 11.66
C LYS A 47 -16.07 22.87 11.03
N ALA A 48 -15.31 23.90 11.41
CA ALA A 48 -15.35 25.22 10.78
C ALA A 48 -14.71 25.25 9.38
N GLY A 49 -14.06 24.15 8.96
CA GLY A 49 -13.46 24.01 7.63
C GLY A 49 -11.96 24.30 7.58
N ASP A 50 -11.36 24.77 8.68
CA ASP A 50 -9.93 25.06 8.77
C ASP A 50 -9.14 23.77 9.11
N GLN A 51 -9.07 22.88 8.12
CA GLN A 51 -8.48 21.54 8.27
C GLN A 51 -6.99 21.60 8.62
N ASP A 52 -6.23 22.54 8.05
CA ASP A 52 -4.79 22.63 8.26
C ASP A 52 -4.46 23.09 9.68
N LYS A 53 -5.21 24.07 10.20
CA LYS A 53 -5.10 24.48 11.59
C LYS A 53 -5.50 23.36 12.54
N ALA A 54 -6.58 22.64 12.22
CA ALA A 54 -7.01 21.50 13.02
C ALA A 54 -5.94 20.40 13.07
N LEU A 55 -5.32 20.06 11.93
CA LEU A 55 -4.19 19.12 11.87
C LEU A 55 -3.04 19.55 12.78
N GLY A 56 -2.68 20.83 12.78
CA GLY A 56 -1.66 21.37 13.69
C GLY A 56 -2.03 21.16 15.17
N LEU A 57 -3.30 21.37 15.54
CA LEU A 57 -3.79 21.16 16.90
C LEU A 57 -3.78 19.67 17.29
N TYR A 58 -4.26 18.78 16.43
CA TYR A 58 -4.21 17.34 16.70
C TYR A 58 -2.78 16.80 16.81
N GLN A 59 -1.84 17.32 16.02
CA GLN A 59 -0.43 16.95 16.14
C GLN A 59 0.17 17.41 17.48
N GLN A 60 -0.22 18.58 17.99
CA GLN A 60 0.21 19.04 19.31
C GLN A 60 -0.38 18.16 20.42
N LEU A 61 -1.68 17.83 20.32
CA LEU A 61 -2.36 16.89 21.21
C LEU A 61 -1.65 15.54 21.25
N ALA A 62 -1.37 14.95 20.08
CA ALA A 62 -0.67 13.68 19.95
C ALA A 62 0.75 13.69 20.53
N LYS A 63 1.45 14.84 20.48
CA LYS A 63 2.77 15.01 21.11
C LYS A 63 2.66 15.15 22.63
N SER A 64 1.61 15.82 23.12
CA SER A 64 1.40 16.06 24.55
C SER A 64 0.94 14.84 25.31
N ASP A 65 0.13 13.99 24.67
CA ASP A 65 -0.29 12.69 25.21
C ASP A 65 -0.18 11.63 24.08
N PRO A 66 0.98 10.98 23.95
CA PRO A 66 1.21 10.00 22.89
C PRO A 66 0.52 8.66 23.15
N THR A 67 -0.25 8.49 24.23
CA THR A 67 -0.96 7.23 24.50
C THR A 67 -2.38 7.19 23.95
N ARG A 68 -2.93 8.36 23.63
CA ARG A 68 -4.31 8.58 23.17
C ARG A 68 -4.46 8.36 21.68
N GLU A 69 -5.44 7.54 21.27
CA GLU A 69 -5.72 7.26 19.87
C GLU A 69 -6.47 8.39 19.17
N GLU A 70 -7.27 9.17 19.90
CA GLU A 70 -8.25 10.09 19.34
C GLU A 70 -7.62 11.12 18.37
N PRO A 71 -6.49 11.80 18.71
CA PRO A 71 -5.84 12.74 17.80
C PRO A 71 -5.35 12.07 16.51
N TRP A 72 -4.82 10.86 16.58
CA TRP A 72 -4.34 10.12 15.41
C TRP A 72 -5.49 9.71 14.49
N SER A 73 -6.61 9.27 15.07
CA SER A 73 -7.83 8.94 14.34
C SER A 73 -8.38 10.16 13.59
N ARG A 74 -8.36 11.35 14.22
CA ARG A 74 -8.78 12.62 13.59
C ARG A 74 -7.83 13.05 12.47
N ILE A 75 -6.51 12.97 12.69
CA ILE A 75 -5.50 13.25 11.66
C ILE A 75 -5.72 12.33 10.45
N ALA A 76 -5.92 11.02 10.67
CA ALA A 76 -6.15 10.05 9.62
C ALA A 76 -7.37 10.41 8.76
N GLN A 77 -8.49 10.77 9.40
CA GLN A 77 -9.73 11.16 8.71
C GLN A 77 -9.54 12.42 7.87
N ILE A 78 -8.88 13.45 8.40
CA ILE A 78 -8.65 14.71 7.67
C ILE A 78 -7.72 14.47 6.47
N GLN A 79 -6.60 13.77 6.69
CA GLN A 79 -5.66 13.46 5.60
C GLN A 79 -6.34 12.62 4.51
N PHE A 80 -7.21 11.68 4.90
CA PHE A 80 -7.98 10.90 3.96
C PHE A 80 -8.95 11.77 3.14
N ALA A 81 -9.66 12.69 3.79
CA ALA A 81 -10.58 13.62 3.12
C ALA A 81 -9.86 14.57 2.16
N GLN A 82 -8.61 14.94 2.46
CA GLN A 82 -7.74 15.75 1.60
C GLN A 82 -7.05 14.93 0.48
N ASN A 83 -7.35 13.64 0.35
CA ASN A 83 -6.70 12.70 -0.60
C ASN A 83 -5.22 12.43 -0.33
N HIS A 84 -4.70 12.80 0.83
CA HIS A 84 -3.34 12.49 1.26
C HIS A 84 -3.26 11.06 1.83
N TYR A 85 -3.54 10.06 0.99
CA TYR A 85 -3.74 8.68 1.42
C TYR A 85 -2.53 8.07 2.16
N GLY A 86 -1.29 8.39 1.75
CA GLY A 86 -0.10 7.88 2.43
C GLY A 86 0.01 8.38 3.88
N GLN A 87 -0.26 9.67 4.11
CA GLN A 87 -0.24 10.27 5.45
C GLN A 87 -1.41 9.78 6.29
N ALA A 88 -2.58 9.57 5.66
CA ALA A 88 -3.73 8.97 6.31
C ALA A 88 -3.47 7.55 6.81
N ILE A 89 -2.75 6.72 6.03
CA ILE A 89 -2.35 5.36 6.42
C ILE A 89 -1.45 5.39 7.66
N VAL A 90 -0.42 6.23 7.67
CA VAL A 90 0.50 6.34 8.82
C VAL A 90 -0.27 6.75 10.08
N ALA A 91 -1.10 7.79 9.99
CA ALA A 91 -1.91 8.23 11.13
C ALA A 91 -2.92 7.16 11.59
N ALA A 92 -3.54 6.42 10.67
CA ALA A 92 -4.44 5.33 11.01
C ALA A 92 -3.70 4.18 11.72
N GLN A 93 -2.48 3.86 11.29
CA GLN A 93 -1.64 2.86 11.96
C GLN A 93 -1.22 3.33 13.36
N GLU A 94 -0.89 4.60 13.55
CA GLU A 94 -0.63 5.18 14.86
C GLU A 94 -1.86 5.08 15.79
N ALA A 95 -3.06 5.36 15.28
CA ALA A 95 -4.30 5.17 16.05
C ALA A 95 -4.48 3.69 16.46
N LEU A 96 -4.30 2.76 15.52
CA LEU A 96 -4.46 1.32 15.76
C LEU A 96 -3.39 0.70 16.68
N GLN A 97 -2.20 1.30 16.73
CA GLN A 97 -1.17 0.90 17.69
C GLN A 97 -1.57 1.22 19.14
N ARG A 98 -2.46 2.21 19.34
CA ARG A 98 -2.96 2.62 20.66
C ARG A 98 -4.26 1.90 21.00
N ASP A 99 -5.19 1.90 20.05
CA ASP A 99 -6.44 1.14 20.14
C ASP A 99 -6.69 0.36 18.85
N ALA A 100 -6.43 -0.95 18.90
CA ALA A 100 -6.68 -1.87 17.79
C ALA A 100 -8.18 -2.04 17.46
N THR A 101 -9.11 -1.50 18.26
CA THR A 101 -10.56 -1.58 18.03
C THR A 101 -11.13 -0.38 17.29
N ASP A 102 -10.34 0.69 17.06
CA ASP A 102 -10.79 1.89 16.34
C ASP A 102 -11.30 1.54 14.93
N ARG A 103 -12.62 1.60 14.76
CA ARG A 103 -13.30 1.33 13.49
C ARG A 103 -13.02 2.40 12.44
N GLN A 104 -12.87 3.66 12.84
CA GLN A 104 -12.58 4.76 11.92
C GLN A 104 -11.19 4.58 11.33
N ALA A 105 -10.18 4.33 12.17
CA ALA A 105 -8.82 4.07 11.71
C ALA A 105 -8.74 2.83 10.78
N LYS A 106 -9.42 1.73 11.12
CA LYS A 106 -9.54 0.56 10.22
C LYS A 106 -10.14 0.92 8.87
N SER A 107 -11.21 1.71 8.86
CA SER A 107 -11.88 2.11 7.62
C SER A 107 -10.99 3.00 6.75
N VAL A 108 -10.29 3.97 7.35
CA VAL A 108 -9.35 4.84 6.64
C VAL A 108 -8.21 4.01 6.08
N LEU A 109 -7.59 3.13 6.87
CA LEU A 109 -6.50 2.27 6.43
C LEU A 109 -6.91 1.41 5.22
N ALA A 110 -8.07 0.76 5.29
CA ALA A 110 -8.57 -0.10 4.23
C ALA A 110 -8.88 0.69 2.94
N VAL A 111 -9.61 1.80 3.05
CA VAL A 111 -10.04 2.58 1.87
C VAL A 111 -8.87 3.37 1.27
N ALA A 112 -8.00 3.95 2.09
CA ALA A 112 -6.79 4.65 1.63
C ALA A 112 -5.87 3.68 0.88
N GLY A 113 -5.62 2.50 1.45
CA GLY A 113 -4.80 1.46 0.81
C GLY A 113 -5.38 1.03 -0.54
N LEU A 114 -6.70 0.83 -0.62
CA LEU A 114 -7.36 0.46 -1.88
C LEU A 114 -7.26 1.57 -2.94
N ARG A 115 -7.40 2.84 -2.55
CA ARG A 115 -7.28 3.97 -3.48
C ARG A 115 -5.87 4.11 -4.01
N ILE A 116 -4.84 3.99 -3.15
CA ILE A 116 -3.44 3.97 -3.57
C ILE A 116 -3.19 2.80 -4.52
N ALA A 117 -3.64 1.59 -4.17
CA ALA A 117 -3.46 0.42 -5.03
C ALA A 117 -4.09 0.63 -6.42
N THR A 118 -5.27 1.25 -6.47
CA THR A 118 -5.94 1.59 -7.73
C THR A 118 -5.17 2.62 -8.55
N GLN A 119 -4.61 3.65 -7.90
CA GLN A 119 -3.74 4.65 -8.54
C GLN A 119 -2.49 3.98 -9.12
N SER A 120 -1.79 3.17 -8.32
CA SER A 120 -0.59 2.44 -8.75
C SER A 120 -0.86 1.51 -9.93
N LEU A 121 -2.01 0.83 -9.94
CA LEU A 121 -2.42 0.01 -11.08
C LEU A 121 -2.74 0.84 -12.33
N GLY A 122 -3.26 2.05 -12.16
CA GLY A 122 -3.48 3.00 -13.25
C GLY A 122 -2.17 3.40 -13.93
N GLU A 123 -1.16 3.75 -13.13
CA GLU A 123 0.20 4.07 -13.60
C GLU A 123 0.88 2.86 -14.27
N LEU A 124 0.78 1.68 -13.66
CA LEU A 124 1.33 0.45 -14.21
C LEU A 124 0.76 0.08 -15.60
N ARG A 125 -0.52 0.39 -15.85
CA ARG A 125 -1.14 0.17 -17.16
C ARG A 125 -0.62 1.15 -18.22
N GLN A 126 -0.24 2.36 -17.81
CA GLN A 126 0.29 3.38 -18.71
C GLN A 126 1.75 3.11 -19.06
N ASP A 127 2.50 2.50 -18.14
CA ASP A 127 3.92 2.17 -18.34
C ASP A 127 4.16 0.65 -18.41
N SER A 128 4.15 0.14 -19.65
CA SER A 128 4.44 -1.27 -19.93
C SER A 128 5.84 -1.73 -19.50
N SER A 129 6.77 -0.82 -19.23
CA SER A 129 8.11 -1.15 -18.74
C SER A 129 8.12 -1.55 -17.25
N LEU A 130 7.09 -1.13 -16.51
CA LEU A 130 6.92 -1.46 -15.08
C LEU A 130 6.22 -2.81 -14.86
N ALA A 131 5.80 -3.49 -15.93
CA ALA A 131 4.89 -4.63 -15.92
C ALA A 131 5.48 -5.98 -15.48
N GLY A 132 6.68 -6.01 -14.87
CA GLY A 132 7.33 -7.22 -14.35
C GLY A 132 6.54 -7.88 -13.20
N ASP A 133 7.15 -7.98 -12.02
CA ASP A 133 6.52 -8.58 -10.83
C ASP A 133 5.21 -7.85 -10.43
N ALA A 134 5.07 -6.56 -10.76
CA ALA A 134 3.87 -5.78 -10.50
C ALA A 134 2.62 -6.34 -11.22
N LYS A 135 2.79 -7.05 -12.35
CA LYS A 135 1.66 -7.69 -13.04
C LYS A 135 1.14 -8.91 -12.30
N SER A 136 2.01 -9.73 -11.72
CA SER A 136 1.58 -10.86 -10.87
C SER A 136 0.86 -10.38 -9.61
N ASP A 137 1.36 -9.32 -8.97
CA ASP A 137 0.71 -8.73 -7.79
C ASP A 137 -0.68 -8.16 -8.14
N ALA A 138 -0.80 -7.49 -9.28
CA ALA A 138 -2.08 -7.01 -9.80
C ALA A 138 -3.08 -8.15 -10.03
N GLN A 139 -2.61 -9.30 -10.55
CA GLN A 139 -3.44 -10.49 -10.75
C GLN A 139 -3.88 -11.12 -9.43
N ALA A 140 -2.99 -11.21 -8.44
CA ALA A 140 -3.31 -11.71 -7.11
C ALA A 140 -4.36 -10.82 -6.41
N LEU A 141 -4.18 -9.50 -6.48
CA LEU A 141 -5.14 -8.54 -5.95
C LEU A 141 -6.51 -8.67 -6.63
N ALA A 142 -6.53 -8.79 -7.96
CA ALA A 142 -7.77 -8.98 -8.71
C ALA A 142 -8.52 -10.27 -8.30
N LYS A 143 -7.78 -11.36 -8.03
CA LYS A 143 -8.36 -12.61 -7.52
C LYS A 143 -8.97 -12.42 -6.13
N GLN A 144 -8.22 -11.84 -5.18
CA GLN A 144 -8.73 -11.58 -3.83
C GLN A 144 -9.98 -10.67 -3.85
N LEU A 145 -10.00 -9.65 -4.71
CA LEU A 145 -11.16 -8.79 -4.89
C LEU A 145 -12.37 -9.58 -5.41
N ARG A 146 -12.17 -10.50 -6.35
CA ARG A 146 -13.26 -11.35 -6.85
C ARG A 146 -13.79 -12.31 -5.80
N ASP A 147 -12.91 -12.94 -5.03
CA ASP A 147 -13.28 -13.87 -3.96
C ASP A 147 -14.07 -13.16 -2.86
N THR A 148 -13.64 -11.94 -2.48
CA THR A 148 -14.31 -11.14 -1.43
C THR A 148 -15.66 -10.57 -1.88
N LEU A 149 -15.80 -10.19 -3.15
CA LEU A 149 -17.05 -9.69 -3.72
C LEU A 149 -18.04 -10.82 -4.11
N GLY A 150 -17.59 -12.07 -4.12
CA GLY A 150 -18.36 -13.23 -4.56
C GLY A 150 -18.37 -13.34 -6.09
N GLU A 151 -17.61 -14.30 -6.62
CA GLU A 151 -17.45 -14.56 -8.06
C GLU A 151 -18.79 -14.74 -8.81
N SER A 152 -19.84 -15.21 -8.11
CA SER A 152 -21.20 -15.38 -8.63
C SER A 152 -21.97 -14.08 -8.86
N ALA A 153 -21.58 -12.98 -8.23
CA ALA A 153 -22.29 -11.70 -8.32
C ALA A 153 -21.77 -10.80 -9.45
N LEU A 154 -20.49 -10.96 -9.84
CA LEU A 154 -19.84 -10.11 -10.85
C LEU A 154 -19.78 -10.73 -12.24
N PHE A 155 -19.74 -12.06 -12.34
CA PHE A 155 -19.86 -12.79 -13.60
C PHE A 155 -20.71 -14.04 -13.34
N PRO A 156 -22.02 -14.06 -13.70
CA PRO A 156 -22.73 -15.32 -13.81
C PRO A 156 -21.87 -16.23 -14.69
N PRO A 157 -21.62 -17.51 -14.32
CA PRO A 157 -20.93 -18.39 -15.24
C PRO A 157 -21.71 -18.31 -16.55
N GLU A 158 -21.04 -17.87 -17.62
CA GLU A 158 -21.49 -18.13 -18.98
C GLU A 158 -21.73 -19.64 -18.97
N THR A 159 -22.98 -20.02 -18.76
CA THR A 159 -23.37 -21.41 -18.70
C THR A 159 -23.01 -21.84 -20.09
N ASN A 160 -21.93 -22.62 -20.21
CA ASN A 160 -21.50 -23.18 -21.47
C ASN A 160 -22.70 -23.97 -22.00
N ALA A 161 -23.56 -23.30 -22.77
CA ALA A 161 -24.76 -23.83 -23.38
C ALA A 161 -24.34 -24.64 -24.60
N ARG A 162 -23.34 -25.52 -24.41
CA ARG A 162 -22.83 -26.47 -25.38
C ARG A 162 -22.57 -27.84 -24.76
N THR A 163 -23.22 -28.14 -23.65
CA THR A 163 -23.53 -29.51 -23.21
C THR A 163 -25.05 -29.70 -23.14
N GLY A 164 -25.74 -29.32 -24.21
CA GLY A 164 -27.13 -29.71 -24.52
C GLY A 164 -27.14 -30.53 -25.81
N GLY A 165 -27.64 -31.76 -25.75
CA GLY A 165 -27.46 -32.79 -26.76
C GLY A 165 -28.06 -32.53 -28.17
N ARG A 166 -27.48 -33.26 -29.12
CA ARG A 166 -27.92 -33.62 -30.48
C ARG A 166 -29.37 -33.27 -30.86
N ILE A 167 -29.51 -32.61 -32.01
CA ILE A 167 -30.29 -33.17 -33.13
C ILE A 167 -29.45 -33.08 -34.41
N LYS A 168 -28.94 -34.24 -34.87
CA LYS A 168 -28.39 -34.36 -36.23
C LYS A 168 -29.57 -34.29 -37.21
N LYS A 169 -29.81 -33.13 -37.83
CA LYS A 169 -30.64 -33.08 -39.04
C LYS A 169 -29.81 -33.66 -40.17
N THR A 170 -30.11 -34.88 -40.59
CA THR A 170 -29.62 -35.46 -41.85
C THR A 170 -30.09 -34.55 -42.99
N ARG A 171 -29.18 -33.75 -43.53
CA ARG A 171 -29.45 -32.97 -44.73
C ARG A 171 -29.12 -33.85 -45.93
N THR A 172 -30.16 -34.36 -46.58
CA THR A 172 -30.08 -35.08 -47.85
C THR A 172 -29.27 -34.26 -48.85
N VAL A 173 -28.26 -34.89 -49.44
CA VAL A 173 -27.34 -34.28 -50.39
C VAL A 173 -28.02 -34.15 -51.74
N VAL A 174 -28.15 -32.93 -52.27
CA VAL A 174 -28.38 -32.69 -53.70
C VAL A 174 -27.06 -32.21 -54.29
N HIS A 175 -26.38 -33.12 -54.98
CA HIS A 175 -25.17 -32.82 -55.75
C HIS A 175 -25.53 -31.95 -56.95
N LYS A 176 -25.25 -30.64 -56.90
CA LYS A 176 -25.12 -29.83 -58.11
C LYS A 176 -23.65 -29.83 -58.51
N LYS A 177 -23.39 -30.53 -59.61
CA LYS A 177 -22.09 -30.74 -60.26
C LYS A 177 -21.56 -29.41 -60.79
N VAL A 178 -20.44 -28.91 -60.27
CA VAL A 178 -19.58 -27.95 -60.98
C VAL A 178 -18.13 -28.25 -60.63
N THR A 179 -17.34 -28.53 -61.66
CA THR A 179 -15.88 -28.65 -61.66
C THR A 179 -15.42 -28.00 -62.98
N PRO A 180 -14.14 -27.64 -63.15
CA PRO A 180 -13.40 -26.53 -62.54
C PRO A 180 -12.97 -25.52 -63.63
N THR A 181 -12.42 -24.37 -63.26
CA THR A 181 -11.51 -23.63 -64.17
C THR A 181 -10.40 -22.97 -63.38
N GLN A 182 -9.19 -23.45 -63.63
CA GLN A 182 -7.92 -22.84 -63.27
C GLN A 182 -7.66 -21.66 -64.22
N THR A 183 -7.03 -20.60 -63.73
CA THR A 183 -6.10 -19.78 -64.54
C THR A 183 -5.04 -19.19 -63.61
N SER A 184 -3.80 -19.42 -64.02
CA SER A 184 -2.52 -19.05 -63.44
C SER A 184 -2.20 -17.55 -63.51
N GLU A 185 -1.26 -17.12 -62.65
CA GLU A 185 0.03 -16.43 -62.95
C GLU A 185 0.43 -15.56 -61.76
N ALA A 186 1.52 -15.88 -61.05
CA ALA A 186 2.90 -15.39 -61.25
C ALA A 186 3.04 -13.91 -60.80
N THR A 187 3.89 -13.52 -59.83
CA THR A 187 5.36 -13.50 -59.95
C THR A 187 6.00 -12.91 -58.65
N ALA A 188 7.19 -13.42 -58.31
CA ALA A 188 8.35 -12.78 -57.63
C ALA A 188 8.41 -12.55 -56.09
N THR A 189 9.11 -13.50 -55.43
CA THR A 189 10.36 -13.35 -54.62
C THR A 189 11.16 -12.06 -54.95
N VAL A 190 11.78 -11.27 -54.05
CA VAL A 190 12.95 -11.55 -53.16
C VAL A 190 13.10 -10.46 -52.04
N PRO A 191 13.64 -10.78 -50.84
CA PRO A 191 14.23 -9.83 -49.86
C PRO A 191 15.67 -9.41 -50.29
N PRO A 192 16.64 -8.89 -49.48
CA PRO A 192 16.68 -8.43 -48.08
C PRO A 192 17.36 -7.04 -47.90
N THR A 193 17.43 -6.51 -46.67
CA THR A 193 18.70 -6.06 -46.04
C THR A 193 18.52 -5.56 -44.60
N ASN A 194 19.42 -6.03 -43.75
CA ASN A 194 19.61 -5.67 -42.35
C ASN A 194 20.25 -4.28 -42.19
N THR A 195 20.08 -3.74 -40.97
CA THR A 195 21.12 -3.17 -40.08
C THR A 195 20.85 -1.73 -39.66
N SER A 196 20.47 -1.53 -38.39
CA SER A 196 21.33 -0.78 -37.47
C SER A 196 20.82 -0.89 -36.03
N SER A 197 21.70 -1.46 -35.22
CA SER A 197 21.74 -1.46 -33.77
C SER A 197 21.32 -0.13 -33.13
N GLY A 198 20.34 -0.21 -32.24
CA GLY A 198 20.14 0.72 -31.14
C GLY A 198 19.98 -0.10 -29.89
N SER A 199 21.02 -0.13 -29.06
CA SER A 199 21.09 -0.87 -27.81
C SER A 199 19.91 -0.50 -26.90
N ALA A 200 18.88 -1.35 -26.86
CA ALA A 200 17.90 -1.32 -25.80
C ALA A 200 18.62 -1.68 -24.48
N PRO A 201 18.49 -0.89 -23.40
CA PRO A 201 18.88 -1.40 -22.11
C PRO A 201 17.99 -2.62 -21.86
N LYS A 202 18.61 -3.73 -21.46
CA LYS A 202 17.91 -4.90 -20.92
C LYS A 202 16.85 -4.37 -19.96
N GLY A 203 15.59 -4.71 -20.22
CA GLY A 203 14.49 -4.53 -19.26
C GLY A 203 14.84 -5.32 -18.01
N GLY A 204 15.60 -4.68 -17.12
CA GLY A 204 15.78 -5.12 -15.76
C GLY A 204 14.47 -4.91 -15.07
N ASP A 205 13.94 -5.97 -14.48
CA ASP A 205 12.79 -5.92 -13.61
C ASP A 205 12.96 -4.76 -12.60
N PRO A 206 12.17 -3.68 -12.70
CA PRO A 206 12.38 -2.46 -11.91
C PRO A 206 12.14 -2.70 -10.40
N PHE A 207 11.59 -3.85 -10.04
CA PHE A 207 11.36 -4.27 -8.65
C PHE A 207 12.32 -5.37 -8.18
N GLY A 208 13.25 -5.83 -9.02
CA GLY A 208 14.22 -6.87 -8.69
C GLY A 208 15.09 -6.53 -7.46
N ALA A 209 15.27 -5.24 -7.18
CA ALA A 209 16.02 -4.74 -6.01
C ALA A 209 15.23 -4.82 -4.68
N LEU A 210 13.93 -5.12 -4.69
CA LEU A 210 13.08 -5.19 -3.49
C LEU A 210 12.88 -6.62 -2.97
N ARG A 211 13.42 -7.62 -3.67
CA ARG A 211 13.30 -9.04 -3.32
C ARG A 211 14.42 -9.41 -2.35
N ASN A 212 14.17 -9.24 -1.06
CA ASN A 212 15.01 -9.79 0.02
C ASN A 212 14.82 -11.30 0.16
#